data_AF-A0A3N6J942-F1
#
_entry.id   AF-A0A3N6J942-F1
#
_cell.length_a   1.000
_cell.length_b   1.000
_cell.length_c   1.000
_cell.angle_alpha   90.00
_cell.angle_beta   90.00
_cell.angle_gamma   90.00
#
_symmetry.space_group_name_H-M   'P 1'
#
loop_
_entity.id
_entity.type
_entity.pdbx_description
1 polymer ?
#
loop_
_entity_poly.entity_id
_entity_poly.type
_entity_poly.pdbx_seq_one_letter_code
_entity_poly.pdbx_strand_id
1 'polypeptide(L)'
;MTPAPPGPLRPEPRNEARLPHPETAPRIRLDLYQERSSAVTATITGAPTRTIHALLAIHGFEPLDEQTMVMARIDREEPHYAEQAALALRAENLPVDITPGLRDEIDTEWTWANYPMPWCSREEIREVSNDAQKIYADIRHGRLIIHAHAHDGWTTVAVGTYLHGPSIHLHGENHLRTESMRYDDPVEAITEFDRLYGDAVRPGPAPATSTELEAERARTSLPGAADAQPTPATTRLVDAHAAEAGNHEALLNDFLESHGEWEKWRTWSDETTHAVHESLVMRAEFIHEANPDDAQWRIAAYESPVGERLWHVTATATVPVAIVRALLESLDSADTVEIAAGSVVSEANVWEATRPLFDADWDHSVDGRFIRWQAPGDHSAGVQFDAFAANFRQSDLPVWTFWGEGNADAPEWALHFSTHAAVSVLQDVAVEAAGRYAEPLASARRQSSLRTASPIPAPHAAAPARTR
;
A
#
# COMPACT_ATOMS: atom_id res chain seq x y z
N MET A 1 -83.31 29.51 -0.53
CA MET A 1 -82.08 28.72 -0.69
C MET A 1 -80.94 29.69 -0.90
N THR A 2 -80.14 29.90 0.14
CA THR A 2 -79.02 30.84 0.17
C THR A 2 -77.78 30.01 0.51
N PRO A 3 -76.68 30.08 -0.26
CA PRO A 3 -75.53 29.21 -0.05
C PRO A 3 -74.67 29.71 1.11
N ALA A 4 -74.07 28.75 1.83
CA ALA A 4 -73.20 28.97 2.99
C ALA A 4 -71.83 29.57 2.56
N PRO A 5 -71.15 30.31 3.46
CA PRO A 5 -69.88 30.97 3.14
C PRO A 5 -68.69 29.98 3.16
N PRO A 6 -67.63 30.25 2.38
CA PRO A 6 -66.44 29.40 2.33
C PRO A 6 -65.61 29.53 3.61
N GLY A 7 -65.22 28.38 4.17
CA GLY A 7 -64.31 28.29 5.32
C GLY A 7 -62.88 28.73 5.00
N PRO A 8 -62.05 29.00 6.02
CA PRO A 8 -60.72 29.59 5.84
C PRO A 8 -59.74 28.60 5.19
N LEU A 9 -59.01 29.10 4.19
CA LEU A 9 -57.91 28.42 3.50
C LEU A 9 -56.81 28.03 4.51
N ARG A 10 -56.45 26.74 4.52
CA ARG A 10 -55.25 26.24 5.20
C ARG A 10 -54.02 26.93 4.60
N PRO A 11 -53.08 27.44 5.41
CA PRO A 11 -51.81 27.93 4.88
C PRO A 11 -51.00 26.73 4.35
N GLU A 12 -50.50 26.86 3.12
CA GLU A 12 -49.56 25.90 2.54
C GLU A 12 -48.31 25.75 3.41
N PRO A 13 -47.73 24.54 3.52
CA PRO A 13 -46.48 24.36 4.22
C PRO A 13 -45.38 25.11 3.47
N ARG A 14 -44.77 26.08 4.15
CA ARG A 14 -43.56 26.76 3.68
C ARG A 14 -42.52 25.71 3.30
N ASN A 15 -41.92 25.89 2.13
CA ASN A 15 -40.65 25.27 1.74
C ASN A 15 -39.64 25.45 2.88
N GLU A 16 -39.53 24.44 3.74
CA GLU A 16 -38.35 24.21 4.55
C GLU A 16 -37.24 23.88 3.55
N ALA A 17 -36.33 24.82 3.39
CA ALA A 17 -35.05 24.57 2.75
C ALA A 17 -34.49 23.29 3.35
N ARG A 18 -34.30 22.28 2.49
CA ARG A 18 -33.62 21.02 2.82
C ARG A 18 -32.30 21.37 3.51
N LEU A 19 -32.28 21.23 4.83
CA LEU A 19 -31.06 20.99 5.57
C LEU A 19 -30.40 19.74 4.94
N PRO A 20 -29.09 19.73 4.67
CA PRO A 20 -28.41 18.51 4.29
C PRO A 20 -28.68 17.47 5.39
N HIS A 21 -29.19 16.31 5.00
CA HIS A 21 -29.30 15.19 5.95
C HIS A 21 -27.89 14.89 6.48
N PRO A 22 -27.71 14.67 7.79
CA PRO A 22 -26.43 14.17 8.26
C PRO A 22 -26.17 12.85 7.53
N GLU A 23 -25.04 12.74 6.84
CA GLU A 23 -24.57 11.47 6.29
C GLU A 23 -24.66 10.43 7.42
N THR A 24 -25.44 9.36 7.19
CA THR A 24 -25.69 8.35 8.20
C THR A 24 -24.36 7.72 8.57
N ALA A 25 -23.93 7.87 9.83
CA ALA A 25 -22.67 7.31 10.32
C ALA A 25 -22.62 5.82 9.97
N PRO A 26 -21.51 5.35 9.39
CA PRO A 26 -21.42 3.99 8.88
C PRO A 26 -21.47 2.98 10.03
N ARG A 27 -22.16 1.86 9.81
CA ARG A 27 -22.30 0.75 10.77
C ARG A 27 -21.87 -0.56 10.13
N ILE A 28 -21.17 -1.38 10.91
CA ILE A 28 -20.64 -2.67 10.48
C ILE A 28 -21.44 -3.76 11.19
N ARG A 29 -21.94 -4.74 10.44
CA ARG A 29 -22.59 -5.95 10.97
C ARG A 29 -21.75 -7.16 10.60
N LEU A 30 -21.29 -7.91 11.60
CA LEU A 30 -20.59 -9.17 11.43
C LEU A 30 -21.57 -10.34 11.60
N ASP A 31 -21.66 -11.21 10.59
CA ASP A 31 -22.58 -12.35 10.54
C ASP A 31 -21.94 -13.58 9.90
N LEU A 32 -22.45 -14.78 10.19
CA LEU A 32 -21.98 -16.01 9.53
C LEU A 32 -22.35 -16.01 8.05
N TYR A 33 -21.39 -16.36 7.19
CA TYR A 33 -21.60 -16.42 5.76
C TYR A 33 -22.28 -17.73 5.37
N GLN A 34 -23.61 -17.68 5.14
CA GLN A 34 -24.46 -18.86 4.90
C GLN A 34 -24.46 -19.85 6.09
N GLU A 35 -25.57 -20.55 6.32
CA GLU A 35 -25.76 -21.40 7.52
C GLU A 35 -24.80 -22.62 7.64
N ARG A 36 -23.84 -22.78 6.73
CA ARG A 36 -22.95 -23.96 6.67
C ARG A 36 -21.47 -23.66 6.41
N SER A 37 -21.04 -22.40 6.36
CA SER A 37 -19.61 -22.08 6.24
C SER A 37 -19.09 -21.48 7.54
N SER A 38 -17.82 -21.73 7.86
CA SER A 38 -17.12 -21.07 8.96
C SER A 38 -16.82 -19.61 8.64
N ALA A 39 -16.99 -19.19 7.38
CA ALA A 39 -16.67 -17.84 6.95
C ALA A 39 -17.60 -16.80 7.59
N VAL A 40 -17.08 -15.59 7.76
CA VAL A 40 -17.77 -14.47 8.38
C VAL A 40 -17.89 -13.34 7.38
N THR A 41 -19.07 -12.76 7.25
CA THR A 41 -19.31 -11.54 6.47
C THR A 41 -19.34 -10.30 7.34
N ALA A 42 -18.79 -9.22 6.82
CA ALA A 42 -18.96 -7.87 7.32
C ALA A 42 -19.81 -7.07 6.34
N THR A 43 -21.05 -6.73 6.73
CA THR A 43 -21.93 -5.85 5.95
C THR A 43 -21.84 -4.43 6.46
N ILE A 44 -21.52 -3.49 5.58
CA ILE A 44 -21.34 -2.07 5.87
C ILE A 44 -22.60 -1.34 5.42
N THR A 45 -23.26 -0.63 6.35
CA THR A 45 -24.46 0.16 6.09
C THR A 45 -24.19 1.64 6.34
N GLY A 46 -24.73 2.53 5.50
CA GLY A 46 -24.39 3.97 5.49
C GLY A 46 -23.53 4.31 4.28
N ALA A 47 -22.95 5.52 4.23
CA ALA A 47 -21.94 5.86 3.23
C ALA A 47 -20.65 5.10 3.60
N PRO A 48 -20.26 4.03 2.87
CA PRO A 48 -19.08 3.27 3.21
C PRO A 48 -17.86 4.14 2.97
N THR A 49 -17.09 4.41 4.02
CA THR A 49 -15.80 5.08 3.89
C THR A 49 -14.76 4.04 3.48
N ARG A 50 -13.86 4.39 2.55
CA ARG A 50 -12.73 3.52 2.15
C ARG A 50 -11.92 3.01 3.36
N THR A 51 -11.86 3.81 4.43
CA THR A 51 -11.26 3.46 5.72
C THR A 51 -11.88 2.23 6.39
N ILE A 52 -13.20 2.01 6.28
CA ILE A 52 -13.83 0.82 6.87
C ILE A 52 -13.43 -0.44 6.13
N HIS A 53 -13.36 -0.37 4.79
CA HIS A 53 -12.87 -1.50 4.00
C HIS A 53 -11.41 -1.82 4.31
N ALA A 54 -10.55 -0.80 4.47
CA ALA A 54 -9.16 -1.00 4.82
C ALA A 54 -8.99 -1.64 6.21
N LEU A 55 -9.73 -1.18 7.22
CA LEU A 55 -9.68 -1.76 8.57
C LEU A 55 -10.17 -3.21 8.59
N LEU A 56 -11.26 -3.51 7.89
CA LEU A 56 -11.73 -4.89 7.72
C LEU A 56 -10.68 -5.74 6.99
N ALA A 57 -10.02 -5.21 5.96
CA ALA A 57 -8.94 -5.92 5.24
C ALA A 57 -7.73 -6.25 6.11
N ILE A 58 -7.29 -5.32 6.97
CA ILE A 58 -6.23 -5.55 7.96
C ILE A 58 -6.58 -6.75 8.87
N HIS A 59 -7.85 -6.89 9.20
CA HIS A 59 -8.33 -7.99 10.02
C HIS A 59 -8.67 -9.26 9.24
N GLY A 60 -8.32 -9.35 7.95
CA GLY A 60 -8.46 -10.57 7.15
C GLY A 60 -9.81 -10.72 6.44
N PHE A 61 -10.57 -9.64 6.28
CA PHE A 61 -11.74 -9.62 5.39
C PHE A 61 -11.33 -9.21 3.96
N GLU A 62 -11.92 -9.86 2.96
CA GLU A 62 -11.72 -9.56 1.54
C GLU A 62 -13.02 -9.01 0.94
N PRO A 63 -12.98 -8.07 -0.01
CA PRO A 63 -14.19 -7.51 -0.61
C PRO A 63 -14.94 -8.58 -1.42
N LEU A 64 -16.24 -8.76 -1.12
CA LEU A 64 -17.17 -9.56 -1.93
C LEU A 64 -17.96 -8.65 -2.89
N ASP A 65 -18.34 -7.46 -2.42
CA ASP A 65 -18.98 -6.39 -3.17
C ASP A 65 -18.71 -5.02 -2.49
N GLU A 66 -19.34 -3.94 -2.98
CA GLU A 66 -19.14 -2.57 -2.45
C GLU A 66 -19.54 -2.40 -0.98
N GLN A 67 -20.38 -3.27 -0.42
CA GLN A 67 -20.91 -3.14 0.95
C GLN A 67 -20.66 -4.38 1.81
N THR A 68 -20.13 -5.45 1.23
CA THR A 68 -19.93 -6.73 1.89
C THR A 68 -18.49 -7.19 1.73
N MET A 69 -17.86 -7.52 2.85
CA MET A 69 -16.57 -8.18 2.89
C MET A 69 -16.69 -9.54 3.56
N VAL A 70 -15.79 -10.47 3.26
CA VAL A 70 -15.81 -11.84 3.77
C VAL A 70 -14.45 -12.25 4.32
N MET A 71 -14.44 -12.78 5.53
CA MET A 71 -13.31 -13.49 6.11
C MET A 71 -13.55 -14.98 5.93
N ALA A 72 -12.64 -15.64 5.22
CA ALA A 72 -12.62 -17.09 5.09
C ALA A 72 -11.20 -17.57 5.34
N ARG A 73 -11.02 -18.58 6.19
CA ARG A 73 -9.71 -19.07 6.61
C ARG A 73 -9.63 -20.58 6.49
N ILE A 74 -8.43 -21.08 6.24
CA ILE A 74 -8.14 -22.52 6.15
C ILE A 74 -7.97 -23.17 7.53
N ASP A 75 -7.92 -22.36 8.59
CA ASP A 75 -7.84 -22.81 9.97
C ASP A 75 -9.19 -22.91 10.69
N ARG A 76 -10.27 -22.45 10.07
CA ARG A 76 -11.64 -22.42 10.64
C ARG A 76 -11.78 -21.60 11.92
N GLU A 77 -10.84 -20.68 12.19
CA GLU A 77 -10.89 -19.79 13.36
C GLU A 77 -11.50 -18.42 13.02
N GLU A 78 -12.28 -18.30 11.93
CA GLU A 78 -12.90 -17.02 11.56
C GLU A 78 -13.73 -16.39 12.67
N PRO A 79 -14.52 -17.11 13.50
CA PRO A 79 -15.22 -16.50 14.63
C PRO A 79 -14.27 -15.79 15.60
N HIS A 80 -13.14 -16.43 15.95
CA HIS A 80 -12.14 -15.84 16.84
C HIS A 80 -11.53 -14.56 16.24
N TYR A 81 -11.14 -14.60 14.97
CA TYR A 81 -10.57 -13.44 14.29
C TYR A 81 -11.61 -12.34 14.02
N ALA A 82 -12.88 -12.69 13.81
CA ALA A 82 -13.98 -11.73 13.71
C ALA A 82 -14.24 -11.01 15.04
N GLU A 83 -14.09 -11.69 16.19
CA GLU A 83 -14.15 -11.03 17.49
C GLU A 83 -12.99 -10.04 17.68
N GLN A 84 -11.76 -10.43 17.31
CA GLN A 84 -10.60 -9.53 17.35
C GLN A 84 -10.80 -8.31 16.45
N ALA A 85 -11.33 -8.52 15.24
CA ALA A 85 -11.68 -7.43 14.31
C ALA A 85 -12.71 -6.48 14.93
N ALA A 86 -13.77 -7.01 15.55
CA ALA A 86 -14.79 -6.20 16.18
C ALA A 86 -14.26 -5.39 17.38
N LEU A 87 -13.34 -5.94 18.17
CA LEU A 87 -12.69 -5.23 19.27
C LEU A 87 -11.84 -4.07 18.77
N ALA A 88 -11.04 -4.30 17.73
CA ALA A 88 -10.20 -3.27 17.11
C ALA A 88 -11.04 -2.15 16.46
N LEU A 89 -12.07 -2.50 15.68
CA LEU A 89 -12.98 -1.53 15.06
C LEU A 89 -13.71 -0.67 16.11
N ARG A 90 -14.12 -1.26 17.25
CA ARG A 90 -14.73 -0.51 18.35
C ARG A 90 -13.75 0.44 19.02
N ALA A 91 -12.46 0.10 19.08
CA ALA A 91 -11.42 0.99 19.59
C ALA A 91 -11.29 2.26 18.73
N GLU A 92 -11.56 2.15 17.43
CA GLU A 92 -11.63 3.26 16.47
C GLU A 92 -12.98 4.01 16.50
N ASN A 93 -13.81 3.80 17.52
CA ASN A 93 -15.15 4.37 17.66
C ASN A 93 -16.13 3.99 16.54
N LEU A 94 -15.89 2.88 15.81
CA LEU A 94 -16.81 2.38 14.80
C LEU A 94 -17.90 1.51 15.44
N PRO A 95 -19.18 1.74 15.12
CA PRO A 95 -20.27 0.92 15.63
C PRO A 95 -20.30 -0.45 14.92
N VAL A 96 -19.92 -1.50 15.65
CA VAL A 96 -19.93 -2.89 15.20
C VAL A 96 -20.98 -3.72 15.93
N ASP A 97 -21.91 -4.29 15.17
CA ASP A 97 -22.90 -5.26 15.61
C ASP A 97 -22.41 -6.69 15.27
N ILE A 98 -22.49 -7.61 16.23
CA ILE A 98 -22.18 -9.04 16.03
C ILE A 98 -23.49 -9.80 16.21
N THR A 99 -23.88 -10.57 15.21
CA THR A 99 -25.15 -11.31 15.27
C THR A 99 -25.14 -12.40 16.34
N PRO A 100 -26.32 -12.79 16.86
CA PRO A 100 -26.40 -13.87 17.83
C PRO A 100 -25.79 -15.19 17.33
N GLY A 101 -25.98 -15.55 16.06
CA GLY A 101 -25.40 -16.77 15.50
C GLY A 101 -23.87 -16.74 15.47
N LEU A 102 -23.27 -15.61 15.07
CA LEU A 102 -21.82 -15.46 15.12
C LEU A 102 -21.31 -15.39 16.58
N ARG A 103 -22.09 -14.78 17.48
CA ARG A 103 -21.75 -14.75 18.91
C ARG A 103 -21.70 -16.17 19.50
N ASP A 104 -22.67 -17.00 19.17
CA ASP A 104 -22.71 -18.39 19.63
C ASP A 104 -21.49 -19.18 19.14
N GLU A 105 -21.05 -18.97 17.89
CA GLU A 105 -19.81 -19.59 17.36
C GLU A 105 -18.53 -19.03 18.00
N ILE A 106 -18.47 -17.72 18.29
CA ILE A 106 -17.36 -17.10 19.04
C ILE A 106 -17.24 -17.72 20.44
N ASP A 107 -18.37 -17.87 21.11
CA ASP A 107 -18.46 -18.44 22.46
C ASP A 107 -18.31 -19.98 22.44
N THR A 108 -18.38 -20.62 21.26
CA THR A 108 -18.21 -22.05 21.10
C THR A 108 -16.75 -22.44 21.27
N GLU A 109 -16.51 -23.30 22.24
CA GLU A 109 -15.20 -23.93 22.45
C GLU A 109 -14.98 -25.06 21.44
N TRP A 110 -14.41 -24.73 20.28
CA TRP A 110 -13.95 -25.73 19.32
C TRP A 110 -12.90 -26.64 19.95
N THR A 111 -13.12 -27.95 19.82
CA THR A 111 -12.21 -28.97 20.34
C THR A 111 -11.49 -29.66 19.18
N TRP A 112 -10.17 -29.56 19.14
CA TRP A 112 -9.35 -30.36 18.24
C TRP A 112 -9.35 -31.82 18.69
N ALA A 113 -9.07 -32.75 17.78
CA ALA A 113 -9.15 -34.19 18.04
C ALA A 113 -8.35 -34.68 19.26
N ASN A 114 -7.37 -33.91 19.73
CA ASN A 114 -6.51 -34.23 20.87
C ASN A 114 -6.58 -33.20 22.03
N TYR A 115 -7.56 -32.29 22.04
CA TYR A 115 -7.68 -31.27 23.09
C TYR A 115 -8.42 -31.80 24.35
N PRO A 116 -8.02 -31.44 25.58
CA PRO A 116 -6.85 -30.62 25.93
C PRO A 116 -5.54 -31.38 25.75
N MET A 117 -4.56 -30.74 25.11
CA MET A 117 -3.20 -31.27 24.99
C MET A 117 -2.37 -30.78 26.17
N PRO A 118 -1.77 -31.67 27.00
CA PRO A 118 -0.98 -31.23 28.15
C PRO A 118 0.33 -30.53 27.78
N TRP A 119 0.69 -30.50 26.50
CA TRP A 119 1.92 -29.90 25.96
C TRP A 119 1.70 -28.67 25.08
N CYS A 120 0.46 -28.22 24.88
CA CYS A 120 0.15 -27.06 24.03
C CYS A 120 -1.21 -26.45 24.41
N SER A 121 -1.20 -25.15 24.70
CA SER A 121 -2.36 -24.33 25.01
C SER A 121 -3.19 -24.01 23.76
N ARG A 122 -4.42 -23.55 23.97
CA ARG A 122 -5.33 -23.15 22.89
C ARG A 122 -4.78 -21.98 22.07
N GLU A 123 -4.20 -20.99 22.75
CA GLU A 123 -3.54 -19.84 22.11
C GLU A 123 -2.36 -20.29 21.24
N GLU A 124 -1.51 -21.21 21.73
CA GLU A 124 -0.40 -21.75 20.93
C GLU A 124 -0.90 -22.50 19.68
N ILE A 125 -2.03 -23.22 19.76
CA ILE A 125 -2.64 -23.85 18.58
C ILE A 125 -3.13 -22.80 17.57
N ARG A 126 -3.72 -21.70 18.05
CA ARG A 126 -4.14 -20.59 17.19
C ARG A 126 -2.96 -19.89 16.53
N GLU A 127 -1.83 -19.75 17.22
CA GLU A 127 -0.60 -19.21 16.65
C GLU A 127 -0.08 -20.09 15.50
N VAL A 128 0.05 -21.39 15.73
CA VAL A 128 0.47 -22.35 14.69
C VAL A 128 -0.51 -22.35 13.50
N SER A 129 -1.81 -22.31 13.81
CA SER A 129 -2.86 -22.27 12.77
C SER A 129 -2.83 -20.96 11.97
N ASN A 130 -2.49 -19.85 12.62
CA ASN A 130 -2.31 -18.56 11.98
C ASN A 130 -1.09 -18.55 11.06
N ASP A 131 0.01 -19.17 11.48
CA ASP A 131 1.21 -19.30 10.63
C ASP A 131 0.93 -20.17 9.41
N ALA A 132 0.17 -21.26 9.59
CA ALA A 132 -0.31 -22.07 8.48
C ALA A 132 -1.21 -21.26 7.51
N GLN A 133 -2.10 -20.41 8.04
CA GLN A 133 -2.92 -19.49 7.25
C GLN A 133 -2.05 -18.47 6.48
N LYS A 134 -0.97 -17.96 7.07
CA LYS A 134 -0.03 -17.05 6.39
C LYS A 134 0.67 -17.74 5.23
N ILE A 135 1.19 -18.96 5.44
CA ILE A 135 1.82 -19.75 4.37
C ILE A 135 0.81 -20.01 3.23
N TYR A 136 -0.43 -20.38 3.55
CA TYR A 136 -1.47 -20.54 2.53
C TYR A 136 -1.75 -19.23 1.78
N ALA A 137 -1.83 -18.10 2.49
CA ALA A 137 -1.99 -16.80 1.85
C ALA A 137 -0.79 -16.47 0.95
N ASP A 138 0.44 -16.79 1.36
CA ASP A 138 1.64 -16.56 0.54
C ASP A 138 1.62 -17.39 -0.74
N ILE A 139 1.15 -18.64 -0.68
CA ILE A 139 0.95 -19.48 -1.88
C ILE A 139 -0.15 -18.88 -2.77
N ARG A 140 -1.30 -18.54 -2.19
CA ARG A 140 -2.46 -18.00 -2.93
C ARG A 140 -2.13 -16.69 -3.66
N HIS A 141 -1.36 -15.81 -3.03
CA HIS A 141 -0.98 -14.52 -3.61
C HIS A 141 0.32 -14.60 -4.44
N GLY A 142 0.86 -15.80 -4.68
CA GLY A 142 2.06 -16.00 -5.49
C GLY A 142 3.38 -15.56 -4.83
N ARG A 143 3.36 -15.14 -3.56
CA ARG A 143 4.57 -14.77 -2.79
C ARG A 143 5.46 -15.97 -2.51
N LEU A 144 4.86 -17.15 -2.34
CA LEU A 144 5.55 -18.43 -2.22
C LEU A 144 5.23 -19.29 -3.44
N ILE A 145 6.20 -19.45 -4.35
CA ILE A 145 6.06 -20.30 -5.53
C ILE A 145 6.38 -21.74 -5.11
N ILE A 146 5.41 -22.65 -5.26
CA ILE A 146 5.62 -24.08 -5.03
C ILE A 146 6.19 -24.73 -6.30
N HIS A 147 7.42 -25.23 -6.19
CA HIS A 147 8.12 -25.89 -7.29
C HIS A 147 7.69 -27.34 -7.46
N ALA A 148 7.53 -28.04 -6.35
CA ALA A 148 7.12 -29.44 -6.33
C ALA A 148 6.46 -29.80 -5.00
N HIS A 149 5.66 -30.86 -5.04
CA HIS A 149 5.08 -31.50 -3.87
C HIS A 149 5.28 -33.01 -3.91
N ALA A 150 5.15 -33.64 -2.75
CA ALA A 150 5.10 -35.08 -2.61
C ALA A 150 4.16 -35.45 -1.45
N HIS A 151 3.93 -36.74 -1.26
CA HIS A 151 3.25 -37.27 -0.10
C HIS A 151 4.22 -38.17 0.66
N ASP A 152 4.53 -37.82 1.91
CA ASP A 152 5.55 -38.52 2.71
C ASP A 152 5.06 -39.85 3.33
N GLY A 153 3.79 -40.17 3.09
CA GLY A 153 3.09 -41.34 3.63
C GLY A 153 2.08 -40.98 4.71
N TRP A 154 2.17 -39.78 5.27
CA TRP A 154 1.29 -39.26 6.32
C TRP A 154 0.60 -37.96 5.91
N THR A 155 1.31 -37.07 5.21
CA THR A 155 0.77 -35.79 4.77
C THR A 155 1.46 -35.29 3.50
N THR A 156 0.94 -34.20 2.97
CA THR A 156 1.56 -33.48 1.87
C THR A 156 2.79 -32.71 2.36
N VAL A 157 3.85 -32.82 1.58
CA VAL A 157 5.08 -32.05 1.72
C VAL A 157 5.34 -31.31 0.43
N ALA A 158 5.98 -30.14 0.52
CA ALA A 158 6.27 -29.34 -0.67
C ALA A 158 7.59 -28.61 -0.55
N VAL A 159 8.20 -28.28 -1.68
CA VAL A 159 9.31 -27.34 -1.76
C VAL A 159 8.85 -26.10 -2.51
N GLY A 160 9.10 -24.95 -1.91
CA GLY A 160 8.76 -23.66 -2.49
C GLY A 160 9.87 -22.64 -2.31
N THR A 161 9.78 -21.55 -3.03
CA THR A 161 10.68 -20.40 -2.87
C THR A 161 9.88 -19.13 -2.80
N TYR A 162 10.17 -18.32 -1.78
CA TYR A 162 9.60 -16.99 -1.69
C TYR A 162 10.20 -16.12 -2.80
N LEU A 163 9.35 -15.31 -3.47
CA LEU A 163 9.76 -14.42 -4.57
C LEU A 163 10.99 -13.56 -4.21
N HIS A 164 11.05 -13.11 -2.96
CA HIS A 164 12.17 -12.34 -2.42
C HIS A 164 12.61 -12.92 -1.07
N GLY A 165 13.01 -14.19 -1.07
CA GLY A 165 13.37 -14.85 0.19
C GLY A 165 13.93 -16.25 0.04
N PRO A 166 13.95 -17.00 1.14
CA PRO A 166 14.53 -18.33 1.16
C PRO A 166 13.68 -19.32 0.36
N SER A 167 14.31 -20.44 0.05
CA SER A 167 13.61 -21.65 -0.34
C SER A 167 13.29 -22.46 0.91
N ILE A 168 12.09 -23.04 0.96
CA ILE A 168 11.61 -23.75 2.14
C ILE A 168 11.02 -25.10 1.76
N HIS A 169 11.13 -26.04 2.69
CA HIS A 169 10.30 -27.25 2.69
C HIS A 169 9.11 -27.03 3.61
N LEU A 170 7.95 -27.47 3.15
CA LEU A 170 6.69 -27.42 3.87
C LEU A 170 6.28 -28.84 4.28
N HIS A 171 5.67 -28.93 5.45
CA HIS A 171 5.05 -30.14 5.97
C HIS A 171 3.63 -29.85 6.43
N GLY A 172 2.67 -30.70 6.05
CA GLY A 172 1.30 -30.59 6.50
C GLY A 172 0.36 -29.84 5.55
N GLU A 173 -0.92 -29.87 5.91
CA GLU A 173 -2.02 -29.27 5.16
C GLU A 173 -2.92 -28.45 6.08
N ASN A 174 -3.65 -27.49 5.50
CA ASN A 174 -4.60 -26.64 6.24
C ASN A 174 -3.91 -25.98 7.46
N HIS A 175 -4.57 -25.95 8.62
CA HIS A 175 -4.03 -25.41 9.88
C HIS A 175 -2.76 -26.11 10.41
N LEU A 176 -2.32 -27.22 9.80
CA LEU A 176 -1.11 -27.95 10.19
C LEU A 176 0.07 -27.69 9.24
N ARG A 177 -0.10 -26.81 8.25
CA ARG A 177 0.97 -26.46 7.32
C ARG A 177 2.06 -25.66 8.05
N THR A 178 3.29 -26.16 7.99
CA THR A 178 4.45 -25.56 8.67
C THR A 178 5.69 -25.58 7.79
N GLU A 179 6.63 -24.68 8.07
CA GLU A 179 7.98 -24.72 7.52
C GLU A 179 8.79 -25.79 8.26
N SER A 180 9.34 -26.76 7.54
CA SER A 180 10.14 -27.85 8.11
C SER A 180 11.64 -27.61 7.94
N MET A 181 12.06 -27.04 6.80
CA MET A 181 13.45 -26.71 6.51
C MET A 181 13.55 -25.43 5.68
N ARG A 182 14.68 -24.73 5.82
CA ARG A 182 14.99 -23.45 5.17
C ARG A 182 16.35 -23.51 4.47
N TYR A 183 16.42 -22.90 3.30
CA TYR A 183 17.58 -22.91 2.41
C TYR A 183 17.78 -21.52 1.82
N ASP A 184 19.04 -21.14 1.61
CA ASP A 184 19.40 -19.87 0.97
C ASP A 184 19.44 -19.97 -0.56
N ASP A 185 19.53 -21.20 -1.09
CA ASP A 185 19.58 -21.48 -2.53
C ASP A 185 18.41 -22.39 -2.98
N PRO A 186 17.60 -21.97 -3.98
CA PRO A 186 16.54 -22.80 -4.54
C PRO A 186 17.03 -24.10 -5.17
N VAL A 187 18.23 -24.13 -5.75
CA VAL A 187 18.75 -25.35 -6.37
C VAL A 187 19.06 -26.40 -5.30
N GLU A 188 19.68 -25.99 -4.18
CA GLU A 188 19.88 -26.86 -3.02
C GLU A 188 18.56 -27.39 -2.46
N ALA A 189 17.57 -26.52 -2.21
CA ALA A 189 16.28 -26.91 -1.67
C ALA A 189 15.57 -27.95 -2.55
N ILE A 190 15.55 -27.75 -3.86
CA ILE A 190 14.89 -28.66 -4.82
C ILE A 190 15.66 -29.98 -4.91
N THR A 191 17.00 -29.93 -4.95
CA THR A 191 17.84 -31.13 -5.02
C THR A 191 17.65 -32.00 -3.78
N GLU A 192 17.61 -31.39 -2.60
CA GLU A 192 17.38 -32.11 -1.34
C GLU A 192 15.96 -32.67 -1.28
N PHE A 193 14.95 -31.95 -1.77
CA PHE A 193 13.58 -32.43 -1.85
C PHE A 193 13.47 -33.68 -2.76
N ASP A 194 14.11 -33.64 -3.93
CA ASP A 194 14.18 -34.79 -4.84
C ASP A 194 14.91 -35.97 -4.21
N ARG A 195 16.00 -35.72 -3.47
CA ARG A 195 16.73 -36.76 -2.73
C ARG A 195 15.87 -37.42 -1.64
N LEU A 196 15.04 -36.66 -0.94
CA LEU A 196 14.22 -37.14 0.17
C LEU A 196 13.00 -37.95 -0.29
N TYR A 197 12.34 -37.50 -1.36
CA TYR A 197 11.03 -38.05 -1.76
C TYR A 197 11.04 -38.80 -3.10
N GLY A 198 12.08 -38.64 -3.92
CA GLY A 198 12.33 -39.39 -5.15
C GLY A 198 11.10 -39.52 -6.07
N ASP A 199 10.72 -40.76 -6.38
CA ASP A 199 9.61 -41.08 -7.29
C ASP A 199 8.23 -40.52 -6.85
N ALA A 200 8.09 -40.08 -5.59
CA ALA A 200 6.87 -39.47 -5.08
C ALA A 200 6.72 -37.98 -5.47
N VAL A 201 7.80 -37.35 -5.95
CA VAL A 201 7.82 -35.93 -6.31
C VAL A 201 6.95 -35.66 -7.55
N ARG A 202 6.15 -34.61 -7.48
CA ARG A 202 5.31 -34.10 -8.55
C ARG A 202 5.58 -32.60 -8.72
N PRO A 203 5.75 -32.10 -9.95
CA PRO A 203 5.96 -30.67 -10.17
C PRO A 203 4.71 -29.86 -9.80
N GLY A 204 4.93 -28.63 -9.34
CA GLY A 204 3.89 -27.66 -8.98
C GLY A 204 3.26 -27.91 -7.61
N PRO A 205 2.22 -27.12 -7.25
CA PRO A 205 1.52 -27.24 -5.97
C PRO A 205 0.70 -28.53 -5.87
N ALA A 206 0.47 -28.98 -4.63
CA ALA A 206 -0.44 -30.07 -4.36
C ALA A 206 -1.90 -29.68 -4.70
N PRO A 207 -2.77 -30.65 -5.01
CA PRO A 207 -4.20 -30.38 -5.16
C PRO A 207 -4.80 -29.71 -3.92
N ALA A 208 -5.65 -28.70 -4.12
CA ALA A 208 -6.28 -27.99 -3.03
C ALA A 208 -7.17 -28.92 -2.17
N THR A 209 -7.10 -28.75 -0.86
CA THR A 209 -7.92 -29.53 0.08
C THR A 209 -9.39 -29.10 0.03
N SER A 210 -10.29 -29.88 0.64
CA SER A 210 -11.70 -29.47 0.78
C SER A 210 -11.85 -28.14 1.53
N THR A 211 -11.03 -27.92 2.56
CA THR A 211 -11.04 -26.70 3.36
C THR A 211 -10.55 -25.49 2.57
N GLU A 212 -9.48 -25.66 1.78
CA GLU A 212 -8.97 -24.61 0.89
C GLU A 212 -10.00 -24.26 -0.19
N LEU A 213 -10.68 -25.27 -0.76
CA LEU A 213 -11.76 -25.07 -1.73
C LEU A 213 -12.98 -24.37 -1.11
N GLU A 214 -13.35 -24.71 0.12
CA GLU A 214 -14.41 -24.03 0.88
C GLU A 214 -14.06 -22.56 1.10
N ALA A 215 -12.83 -22.28 1.53
CA ALA A 215 -12.36 -20.92 1.75
C ALA A 215 -12.34 -20.09 0.45
N GLU A 216 -11.88 -20.65 -0.67
CA GLU A 216 -11.91 -19.93 -1.96
C GLU A 216 -13.34 -19.69 -2.47
N ARG A 217 -14.24 -20.66 -2.29
CA ARG A 217 -15.65 -20.48 -2.64
C ARG A 217 -16.31 -19.38 -1.81
N ALA A 218 -15.96 -19.27 -0.53
CA ALA A 218 -16.50 -18.21 0.32
C ALA A 218 -16.06 -16.82 -0.15
N ARG A 219 -14.85 -16.69 -0.71
CA ARG A 219 -14.29 -15.45 -1.25
C ARG A 219 -14.74 -15.11 -2.67
N THR A 220 -15.38 -16.05 -3.37
CA THR A 220 -15.85 -15.83 -4.74
C THR A 220 -17.29 -15.35 -4.71
N SER A 221 -17.54 -14.10 -5.14
CA SER A 221 -18.88 -13.55 -5.27
C SER A 221 -19.76 -14.42 -6.18
N LEU A 222 -20.99 -14.73 -5.75
CA LEU A 222 -21.93 -15.45 -6.61
C LEU A 222 -22.28 -14.59 -7.85
N PRO A 223 -22.38 -15.19 -9.06
CA PRO A 223 -22.61 -14.43 -10.29
C PRO A 223 -23.98 -13.74 -10.24
N GLY A 224 -23.95 -12.42 -10.25
CA GLY A 224 -25.15 -11.59 -10.15
C GLY A 224 -24.98 -10.14 -10.59
N ALA A 225 -24.01 -9.82 -11.45
CA ALA A 225 -24.00 -8.58 -12.25
C ALA A 225 -23.05 -8.75 -13.46
N ALA A 226 -23.69 -8.93 -14.62
CA ALA A 226 -23.19 -8.98 -16.00
C ALA A 226 -21.71 -8.66 -16.32
N ASP A 227 -21.08 -9.65 -16.95
CA ASP A 227 -20.21 -9.60 -18.13
C ASP A 227 -19.69 -8.24 -18.62
N ALA A 228 -18.37 -8.09 -18.57
CA ALA A 228 -17.58 -7.64 -19.71
C ALA A 228 -16.13 -8.17 -19.57
N GLN A 229 -15.82 -9.28 -20.22
CA GLN A 229 -14.43 -9.64 -20.50
C GLN A 229 -13.90 -8.73 -21.60
N PRO A 230 -12.76 -8.03 -21.43
CA PRO A 230 -11.96 -7.56 -22.54
C PRO A 230 -11.06 -8.71 -23.01
N THR A 231 -11.14 -9.02 -24.31
CA THR A 231 -10.25 -9.94 -25.02
C THR A 231 -8.85 -9.29 -25.15
N PRO A 232 -7.76 -10.06 -25.22
CA PRO A 232 -6.41 -9.50 -25.23
C PRO A 232 -6.10 -8.87 -26.59
N ALA A 233 -5.80 -7.56 -26.59
CA ALA A 233 -5.25 -6.88 -27.74
C ALA A 233 -3.74 -7.11 -27.80
N THR A 234 -3.27 -7.63 -28.92
CA THR A 234 -1.84 -7.79 -29.23
C THR A 234 -1.21 -6.41 -29.40
N THR A 235 -0.38 -5.99 -28.45
CA THR A 235 0.37 -4.73 -28.53
C THR A 235 1.49 -4.86 -29.54
N ARG A 236 1.38 -4.07 -30.61
CA ARG A 236 2.46 -3.80 -31.57
C ARG A 236 3.37 -2.74 -30.97
N LEU A 237 4.63 -3.10 -30.72
CA LEU A 237 5.71 -2.18 -30.39
C LEU A 237 5.74 -1.02 -31.40
N VAL A 238 5.61 0.21 -30.90
CA VAL A 238 6.05 1.44 -31.58
C VAL A 238 6.78 2.26 -30.54
N ASP A 239 8.02 2.61 -30.87
CA ASP A 239 9.06 3.18 -30.01
C ASP A 239 8.58 4.32 -29.12
N ALA A 240 8.69 4.09 -27.81
CA ALA A 240 8.60 5.12 -26.79
C ALA A 240 9.91 5.90 -26.73
N HIS A 241 9.77 7.21 -26.46
CA HIS A 241 10.84 8.15 -26.21
C HIS A 241 11.95 7.57 -25.33
N ALA A 242 13.20 7.71 -25.80
CA ALA A 242 14.38 7.46 -24.98
C ALA A 242 14.31 8.33 -23.70
N ALA A 243 14.27 7.68 -22.55
CA ALA A 243 14.50 8.32 -21.26
C ALA A 243 15.92 8.93 -21.28
N GLU A 244 16.01 10.25 -21.18
CA GLU A 244 17.28 10.92 -20.91
C GLU A 244 17.78 10.47 -19.53
N ALA A 245 18.79 9.59 -19.52
CA ALA A 245 19.63 9.36 -18.35
C ALA A 245 20.31 10.70 -18.01
N GLY A 246 19.69 11.47 -17.10
CA GLY A 246 20.20 12.76 -16.68
C GLY A 246 21.50 12.60 -15.88
N ASN A 247 22.34 13.64 -15.89
CA ASN A 247 23.63 13.62 -15.20
C ASN A 247 23.46 13.78 -13.66
N HIS A 248 23.36 12.67 -12.93
CA HIS A 248 23.27 12.66 -11.46
C HIS A 248 24.51 13.22 -10.76
N GLU A 249 25.69 13.11 -11.38
CA GLU A 249 26.91 13.69 -10.80
C GLU A 249 26.88 15.22 -10.86
N ALA A 250 26.36 15.80 -11.95
CA ALA A 250 26.12 17.23 -12.03
C ALA A 250 25.09 17.69 -10.99
N LEU A 251 24.00 16.92 -10.80
CA LEU A 251 23.03 17.21 -9.74
C LEU A 251 23.69 17.26 -8.35
N LEU A 252 24.55 16.30 -8.01
CA LEU A 252 25.23 16.28 -6.71
C LEU A 252 26.11 17.52 -6.51
N ASN A 253 26.89 17.89 -7.55
CA ASN A 253 27.77 19.04 -7.46
C ASN A 253 26.97 20.35 -7.36
N ASP A 254 25.92 20.52 -8.17
CA ASP A 254 25.01 21.67 -8.10
C ASP A 254 24.37 21.80 -6.71
N PHE A 255 23.96 20.68 -6.12
CA PHE A 255 23.38 20.64 -4.77
C PHE A 255 24.41 21.10 -3.72
N LEU A 256 25.61 20.52 -3.70
CA LEU A 256 26.66 20.90 -2.76
C LEU A 256 27.12 22.36 -2.92
N GLU A 257 27.08 22.91 -4.13
CA GLU A 257 27.41 24.32 -4.38
C GLU A 257 26.30 25.28 -3.92
N SER A 258 25.03 24.85 -3.99
CA SER A 258 23.87 25.67 -3.69
C SER A 258 23.46 25.63 -2.21
N HIS A 259 23.85 24.57 -1.49
CA HIS A 259 23.41 24.29 -0.12
C HIS A 259 24.60 24.23 0.84
N GLY A 260 24.95 25.39 1.42
CA GLY A 260 26.15 25.56 2.26
C GLY A 260 26.15 24.78 3.58
N GLU A 261 25.00 24.25 3.98
CA GLU A 261 24.84 23.38 5.16
C GLU A 261 25.26 21.93 4.88
N TRP A 262 25.58 21.59 3.63
CA TRP A 262 26.04 20.27 3.22
C TRP A 262 27.51 20.27 2.84
N GLU A 263 28.28 19.42 3.49
CA GLU A 263 29.69 19.26 3.20
C GLU A 263 29.98 18.01 2.37
N LYS A 264 30.90 18.15 1.42
CA LYS A 264 31.41 17.05 0.60
C LYS A 264 32.49 16.28 1.36
N TRP A 265 32.23 15.00 1.60
CA TRP A 265 33.17 14.05 2.16
C TRP A 265 33.48 12.95 1.14
N ARG A 266 34.77 12.66 0.96
CA ARG A 266 35.24 11.53 0.15
C ARG A 266 35.98 10.54 1.03
N THR A 267 35.78 9.26 0.75
CA THR A 267 36.58 8.18 1.33
C THR A 267 37.90 8.07 0.57
N TRP A 268 38.72 7.07 0.90
CA TRP A 268 40.01 6.83 0.23
C TRP A 268 39.86 6.36 -1.23
N SER A 269 38.68 5.89 -1.66
CA SER A 269 38.39 5.64 -3.07
C SER A 269 37.50 6.76 -3.63
N ASP A 270 37.73 7.12 -4.89
CA ASP A 270 36.93 8.13 -5.60
C ASP A 270 35.58 7.57 -6.11
N GLU A 271 35.26 6.31 -5.81
CA GLU A 271 34.05 5.62 -6.29
C GLU A 271 32.77 6.13 -5.63
N THR A 272 32.89 6.76 -4.45
CA THR A 272 31.73 7.22 -3.67
C THR A 272 31.96 8.62 -3.12
N THR A 273 30.93 9.46 -3.19
CA THR A 273 30.90 10.76 -2.53
C THR A 273 29.78 10.78 -1.49
N HIS A 274 30.10 11.29 -0.31
CA HIS A 274 29.13 11.51 0.77
C HIS A 274 28.86 13.01 0.88
N ALA A 275 27.63 13.43 0.72
CA ALA A 275 27.15 14.73 1.18
C ALA A 275 26.63 14.56 2.60
N VAL A 276 27.20 15.29 3.56
CA VAL A 276 26.85 15.20 4.98
C VAL A 276 26.32 16.56 5.41
N HIS A 277 25.11 16.61 5.97
CA HIS A 277 24.54 17.84 6.51
C HIS A 277 25.26 18.25 7.81
N GLU A 278 25.37 19.55 8.10
CA GLU A 278 26.11 20.08 9.27
C GLU A 278 25.63 19.54 10.62
N SER A 279 24.35 19.18 10.70
CA SER A 279 23.74 18.56 11.90
C SER A 279 24.24 17.13 12.15
N LEU A 280 24.88 16.51 11.16
CA LEU A 280 25.36 15.12 11.13
C LEU A 280 24.27 14.06 11.33
N VAL A 281 22.99 14.46 11.34
CA VAL A 281 21.85 13.52 11.43
C VAL A 281 21.33 13.10 10.06
N MET A 282 21.94 13.58 8.97
CA MET A 282 21.52 13.26 7.62
C MET A 282 22.71 13.16 6.67
N ARG A 283 22.65 12.18 5.77
CA ARG A 283 23.72 11.89 4.82
C ARG A 283 23.16 11.35 3.52
N ALA A 284 23.65 11.86 2.39
CA ALA A 284 23.46 11.28 1.07
C ALA A 284 24.78 10.68 0.58
N GLU A 285 24.74 9.43 0.16
CA GLU A 285 25.83 8.69 -0.46
C GLU A 285 25.51 8.53 -1.94
N PHE A 286 26.46 8.90 -2.80
CA PHE A 286 26.37 8.80 -4.25
C PHE A 286 27.52 7.94 -4.77
N ILE A 287 27.16 6.90 -5.53
CA ILE A 287 28.11 5.98 -6.17
C ILE A 287 28.25 6.39 -7.63
N HIS A 288 29.44 6.82 -8.04
CA HIS A 288 29.67 7.46 -9.35
C HIS A 288 29.47 6.50 -10.53
N GLU A 289 29.81 5.22 -10.35
CA GLU A 289 29.76 4.17 -11.38
C GLU A 289 28.93 2.97 -10.93
N ALA A 290 27.71 3.21 -10.42
CA ALA A 290 26.79 2.14 -10.06
C ALA A 290 26.29 1.40 -11.32
N ASN A 291 26.08 0.07 -11.20
CA ASN A 291 25.35 -0.66 -12.24
C ASN A 291 23.90 -0.15 -12.30
N PRO A 292 23.20 -0.27 -13.45
CA PRO A 292 21.83 0.20 -13.62
C PRO A 292 20.85 -0.31 -12.56
N ASP A 293 21.00 -1.59 -12.18
CA ASP A 293 20.13 -2.28 -11.20
C ASP A 293 20.57 -2.06 -9.74
N ASP A 294 21.78 -1.51 -9.53
CA ASP A 294 22.29 -1.19 -8.20
C ASP A 294 21.80 0.19 -7.74
N ALA A 295 21.72 0.37 -6.41
CA ALA A 295 21.44 1.67 -5.83
C ALA A 295 22.60 2.64 -6.09
N GLN A 296 22.38 3.66 -6.92
CA GLN A 296 23.33 4.75 -7.16
C GLN A 296 23.28 5.81 -6.05
N TRP A 297 22.09 6.04 -5.51
CA TRP A 297 21.87 6.95 -4.37
C TRP A 297 21.46 6.15 -3.15
N ARG A 298 22.03 6.50 -2.00
CA ARG A 298 21.61 6.01 -0.69
C ARG A 298 21.58 7.18 0.29
N ILE A 299 20.42 7.51 0.82
CA ILE A 299 20.27 8.61 1.75
C ILE A 299 19.72 8.06 3.07
N ALA A 300 20.23 8.55 4.19
CA ALA A 300 19.83 8.10 5.50
C ALA A 300 19.74 9.25 6.50
N ALA A 301 18.76 9.14 7.39
CA ALA A 301 18.60 9.98 8.57
C ALA A 301 18.86 9.20 9.86
N TYR A 302 19.36 9.89 10.87
CA TYR A 302 19.82 9.31 12.13
C TYR A 302 19.23 10.06 13.32
N GLU A 303 19.07 9.37 14.45
CA GLU A 303 18.55 9.96 15.69
C GLU A 303 19.50 11.04 16.25
N SER A 304 20.80 10.82 16.08
CA SER A 304 21.86 11.74 16.47
C SER A 304 23.10 11.46 15.62
N PRO A 305 24.16 12.29 15.68
CA PRO A 305 25.39 12.07 14.92
C PRO A 305 26.06 10.70 15.13
N VAL A 306 25.74 10.02 16.24
CA VAL A 306 26.25 8.68 16.60
C VAL A 306 25.11 7.70 16.92
N GLY A 307 23.86 8.07 16.59
CA GLY A 307 22.64 7.32 16.90
C GLY A 307 22.26 6.30 15.84
N GLU A 308 21.16 5.59 16.10
CA GLU A 308 20.63 4.64 15.13
C GLU A 308 20.05 5.34 13.89
N ARG A 309 20.06 4.61 12.76
CA ARG A 309 19.43 5.05 11.51
C ARG A 309 17.91 4.99 11.68
N LEU A 310 17.24 6.12 11.55
CA LEU A 310 15.78 6.24 11.73
C LEU A 310 15.02 5.83 10.46
N TRP A 311 15.48 6.33 9.31
CA TRP A 311 14.94 5.95 8.01
C TRP A 311 16.00 6.13 6.92
N HIS A 312 15.77 5.50 5.77
CA HIS A 312 16.64 5.62 4.60
C HIS A 312 15.86 5.49 3.30
N VAL A 313 16.50 5.92 2.21
CA VAL A 313 16.02 5.78 0.85
C VAL A 313 17.15 5.32 -0.08
N THR A 314 16.82 4.48 -1.06
CA THR A 314 17.73 4.08 -2.13
C THR A 314 17.12 4.36 -3.50
N ALA A 315 17.94 4.76 -4.47
CA ALA A 315 17.51 5.02 -5.84
C ALA A 315 18.43 4.32 -6.85
N THR A 316 17.86 3.69 -7.88
CA THR A 316 18.62 3.07 -8.99
C THR A 316 19.33 4.12 -9.83
N ALA A 317 20.32 3.73 -10.65
CA ALA A 317 21.08 4.69 -11.47
C ALA A 317 20.27 5.36 -12.60
N THR A 318 19.10 4.78 -12.91
CA THR A 318 18.19 5.19 -13.98
C THR A 318 17.04 6.08 -13.50
N VAL A 319 16.93 6.32 -12.19
CA VAL A 319 15.90 7.19 -11.63
C VAL A 319 15.98 8.59 -12.28
N PRO A 320 14.86 9.20 -12.68
CA PRO A 320 14.92 10.54 -13.27
C PRO A 320 15.61 11.56 -12.36
N VAL A 321 16.54 12.34 -12.91
CA VAL A 321 17.27 13.40 -12.17
C VAL A 321 16.34 14.37 -11.45
N ALA A 322 15.18 14.69 -12.04
CA ALA A 322 14.21 15.59 -11.41
C ALA A 322 13.63 15.02 -10.11
N ILE A 323 13.39 13.70 -10.05
CA ILE A 323 12.90 13.02 -8.83
C ILE A 323 13.97 13.04 -7.74
N VAL A 324 15.24 12.77 -8.07
CA VAL A 324 16.34 12.85 -7.09
C VAL A 324 16.60 14.28 -6.66
N ARG A 325 16.42 15.25 -7.56
CA ARG A 325 16.50 16.67 -7.21
C ARG A 325 15.43 17.05 -6.20
N ALA A 326 14.16 16.71 -6.45
CA ALA A 326 13.06 16.96 -5.51
C ALA A 326 13.34 16.30 -4.14
N LEU A 327 13.86 15.07 -4.15
CA LEU A 327 14.31 14.39 -2.94
C LEU A 327 15.39 15.20 -2.21
N LEU A 328 16.51 15.55 -2.86
CA LEU A 328 17.60 16.29 -2.21
C LEU A 328 17.16 17.67 -1.71
N GLU A 329 16.36 18.40 -2.49
CA GLU A 329 15.82 19.71 -2.13
C GLU A 329 14.89 19.61 -0.91
N SER A 330 14.09 18.55 -0.79
CA SER A 330 13.22 18.33 0.38
C SER A 330 14.01 18.16 1.68
N LEU A 331 15.25 17.62 1.61
CA LEU A 331 16.10 17.38 2.77
C LEU A 331 16.72 18.67 3.31
N ASP A 332 16.97 19.66 2.45
CA ASP A 332 17.55 20.97 2.82
C ASP A 332 16.51 21.96 3.40
N SER A 333 15.30 21.49 3.70
CA SER A 333 14.27 22.30 4.35
C SER A 333 14.72 22.77 5.76
N ALA A 334 14.19 23.92 6.19
CA ALA A 334 14.43 24.50 7.52
C ALA A 334 14.06 23.57 8.70
N ASP A 335 13.27 22.52 8.43
CA ASP A 335 12.82 21.53 9.41
C ASP A 335 13.67 20.24 9.38
N THR A 336 14.97 20.34 9.08
CA THR A 336 15.89 19.20 8.93
C THR A 336 15.85 18.21 10.09
N VAL A 337 15.69 18.71 11.33
CA VAL A 337 15.58 17.86 12.53
C VAL A 337 14.26 17.06 12.54
N GLU A 338 13.15 17.66 12.10
CA GLU A 338 11.86 16.99 11.99
C GLU A 338 11.87 15.97 10.84
N ILE A 339 12.47 16.34 9.71
CA ILE A 339 12.70 15.43 8.58
C ILE A 339 13.56 14.24 9.03
N ALA A 340 14.65 14.48 9.77
CA ALA A 340 15.50 13.41 10.27
C ALA A 340 14.77 12.50 11.27
N ALA A 341 13.94 13.06 12.15
CA ALA A 341 13.10 12.29 13.07
C ALA A 341 12.10 11.38 12.34
N GLY A 342 11.72 11.76 11.12
CA GLY A 342 10.81 10.97 10.29
C GLY A 342 9.35 11.08 10.74
N SER A 343 8.48 10.30 10.12
CA SER A 343 7.05 10.32 10.40
C SER A 343 6.56 8.94 10.80
N VAL A 344 5.81 8.86 11.90
CA VAL A 344 5.12 7.62 12.27
C VAL A 344 4.14 7.26 11.16
N VAL A 345 4.13 6.00 10.74
CA VAL A 345 3.16 5.54 9.75
C VAL A 345 1.76 5.63 10.35
N SER A 346 0.92 6.46 9.75
CA SER A 346 -0.49 6.64 10.09
C SER A 346 -1.29 6.91 8.82
N GLU A 347 -2.61 6.68 8.86
CA GLU A 347 -3.49 6.94 7.70
C GLU A 347 -3.39 8.39 7.22
N ALA A 348 -3.39 9.36 8.15
CA ALA A 348 -3.22 10.77 7.84
C ALA A 348 -1.92 11.05 7.09
N ASN A 349 -0.83 10.39 7.52
CA ASN A 349 0.49 10.56 6.91
C ASN A 349 0.61 9.88 5.54
N VAL A 350 0.00 8.70 5.36
CA VAL A 350 -0.09 8.02 4.05
C VAL A 350 -0.94 8.84 3.08
N TRP A 351 -2.06 9.41 3.54
CA TRP A 351 -2.90 10.29 2.76
C TRP A 351 -2.15 11.57 2.35
N GLU A 352 -1.51 12.26 3.29
CA GLU A 352 -0.76 13.48 2.98
C GLU A 352 0.40 13.21 1.99
N ALA A 353 1.13 12.11 2.18
CA ALA A 353 2.21 11.70 1.27
C ALA A 353 1.71 11.43 -0.17
N THR A 354 0.48 10.91 -0.32
CA THR A 354 -0.06 10.48 -1.63
C THR A 354 -1.09 11.42 -2.22
N ARG A 355 -1.48 12.49 -1.50
CA ARG A 355 -2.38 13.55 -1.99
C ARG A 355 -2.00 14.06 -3.38
N PRO A 356 -0.71 14.31 -3.71
CA PRO A 356 -0.33 14.76 -5.05
C PRO A 356 -0.68 13.76 -6.17
N LEU A 357 -0.63 12.46 -5.88
CA LEU A 357 -0.99 11.41 -6.85
C LEU A 357 -2.50 11.41 -7.11
N PHE A 358 -3.30 11.57 -6.05
CA PHE A 358 -4.76 11.73 -6.17
C PHE A 358 -5.13 12.99 -6.96
N ASP A 359 -4.46 14.11 -6.70
CA ASP A 359 -4.68 15.37 -7.43
C ASP A 359 -4.32 15.27 -8.92
N ALA A 360 -3.49 14.28 -9.28
CA ALA A 360 -3.07 13.99 -10.65
C ALA A 360 -3.85 12.84 -11.31
N ASP A 361 -5.00 12.46 -10.74
CA ASP A 361 -5.89 11.40 -11.24
C ASP A 361 -5.22 10.01 -11.35
N TRP A 362 -4.26 9.69 -10.47
CA TRP A 362 -3.68 8.35 -10.40
C TRP A 362 -4.69 7.35 -9.83
N ASP A 363 -4.79 6.18 -10.48
CA ASP A 363 -5.70 5.12 -10.07
C ASP A 363 -5.15 4.40 -8.83
N HIS A 364 -5.90 4.47 -7.74
CA HIS A 364 -5.56 3.74 -6.52
C HIS A 364 -6.19 2.33 -6.50
N SER A 365 -5.42 1.36 -6.03
CA SER A 365 -5.86 -0.01 -5.80
C SER A 365 -5.25 -0.54 -4.52
N VAL A 366 -5.91 -1.51 -3.89
CA VAL A 366 -5.37 -2.24 -2.74
C VAL A 366 -5.24 -3.69 -3.16
N ASP A 367 -4.03 -4.22 -3.08
CA ASP A 367 -3.68 -5.59 -3.46
C ASP A 367 -2.97 -6.27 -2.29
N GLY A 368 -3.73 -7.01 -1.49
CA GLY A 368 -3.25 -7.66 -0.28
C GLY A 368 -2.64 -6.67 0.71
N ARG A 369 -1.32 -6.73 0.89
CA ARG A 369 -0.58 -5.85 1.81
C ARG A 369 -0.18 -4.51 1.20
N PHE A 370 -0.40 -4.33 -0.10
CA PHE A 370 0.05 -3.18 -0.85
C PHE A 370 -1.09 -2.21 -1.12
N ILE A 371 -0.84 -0.92 -0.91
CA ILE A 371 -1.64 0.15 -1.50
C ILE A 371 -0.86 0.66 -2.70
N ARG A 372 -1.46 0.63 -3.88
CA ARG A 372 -0.82 1.03 -5.14
C ARG A 372 -1.56 2.20 -5.76
N TRP A 373 -0.79 3.15 -6.28
CA TRP A 373 -1.25 4.22 -7.15
C TRP A 373 -0.59 4.03 -8.50
N GLN A 374 -1.38 3.94 -9.56
CA GLN A 374 -0.91 3.79 -10.93
C GLN A 374 -1.11 5.09 -11.68
N ALA A 375 -0.11 5.49 -12.46
CA ALA A 375 -0.22 6.65 -13.34
C ALA A 375 -1.39 6.48 -14.32
N PRO A 376 -2.11 7.57 -14.65
CA PRO A 376 -3.24 7.50 -15.57
C PRO A 376 -2.81 7.11 -16.98
N GLY A 377 -3.76 6.59 -17.76
CA GLY A 377 -3.53 6.22 -19.17
C GLY A 377 -2.73 4.93 -19.33
N ASP A 378 -1.98 4.82 -20.43
CA ASP A 378 -1.12 3.67 -20.72
C ASP A 378 0.29 3.84 -20.11
N HIS A 379 0.44 4.72 -19.12
CA HIS A 379 1.72 4.97 -18.46
C HIS A 379 2.09 3.82 -17.53
N SER A 380 3.27 3.26 -17.78
CA SER A 380 3.88 2.23 -16.95
C SER A 380 4.62 2.89 -15.79
N ALA A 381 3.91 3.47 -14.82
CA ALA A 381 4.51 4.07 -13.62
C ALA A 381 3.59 4.00 -12.42
N GLY A 382 4.16 3.90 -11.22
CA GLY A 382 3.38 3.69 -10.02
C GLY A 382 4.10 4.03 -8.71
N VAL A 383 3.30 4.16 -7.66
CA VAL A 383 3.74 4.24 -6.27
C VAL A 383 3.10 3.08 -5.51
N GLN A 384 3.87 2.44 -4.64
CA GLN A 384 3.41 1.36 -3.80
C GLN A 384 3.77 1.65 -2.35
N PHE A 385 2.81 1.48 -1.46
CA PHE A 385 2.99 1.46 -0.02
C PHE A 385 2.80 0.04 0.51
N ASP A 386 3.79 -0.51 1.21
CA ASP A 386 3.74 -1.82 1.84
C ASP A 386 3.35 -1.69 3.33
N ALA A 387 2.07 -1.94 3.61
CA ALA A 387 1.52 -1.85 4.96
C ALA A 387 2.09 -2.92 5.90
N PHE A 388 2.62 -4.04 5.37
CA PHE A 388 3.30 -5.05 6.18
C PHE A 388 4.67 -4.54 6.60
N ALA A 389 5.48 -4.05 5.67
CA ALA A 389 6.80 -3.49 5.96
C ALA A 389 6.71 -2.31 6.96
N ALA A 390 5.63 -1.51 6.87
CA ALA A 390 5.38 -0.40 7.80
C ALA A 390 5.27 -0.82 9.28
N ASN A 391 4.81 -2.04 9.57
CA ASN A 391 4.60 -2.51 10.94
C ASN A 391 5.87 -3.02 11.64
N PHE A 392 6.98 -3.15 10.92
CA PHE A 392 8.26 -3.61 11.48
C PHE A 392 9.24 -2.45 11.54
N ARG A 393 9.61 -2.03 12.76
CA ARG A 393 10.58 -0.93 12.98
C ARG A 393 11.97 -1.18 12.36
N GLN A 394 12.33 -2.44 12.14
CA GLN A 394 13.64 -2.85 11.64
C GLN A 394 13.50 -3.84 10.47
N SER A 395 12.66 -3.51 9.49
CA SER A 395 12.63 -4.25 8.23
C SER A 395 13.57 -3.61 7.21
N ASP A 396 14.36 -4.44 6.53
CA ASP A 396 15.10 -4.03 5.33
C ASP A 396 14.18 -3.92 4.09
N LEU A 397 12.90 -4.24 4.24
CA LEU A 397 11.92 -4.09 3.16
C LEU A 397 11.56 -2.62 2.96
N PRO A 398 11.42 -2.18 1.70
CA PRO A 398 10.89 -0.85 1.41
C PRO A 398 9.43 -0.76 1.85
N VAL A 399 9.10 0.30 2.57
CA VAL A 399 7.73 0.68 2.91
C VAL A 399 7.10 1.47 1.77
N TRP A 400 7.88 2.30 1.08
CA TRP A 400 7.41 2.99 -0.12
C TRP A 400 8.29 2.63 -1.30
N THR A 401 7.68 2.34 -2.45
CA THR A 401 8.35 2.12 -3.72
C THR A 401 7.74 3.02 -4.76
N PHE A 402 8.51 3.97 -5.28
CA PHE A 402 8.18 4.71 -6.51
C PHE A 402 8.91 4.05 -7.66
N TRP A 403 8.23 3.88 -8.78
CA TRP A 403 8.82 3.26 -9.95
C TRP A 403 8.24 3.84 -11.25
N GLY A 404 8.96 3.65 -12.34
CA GLY A 404 8.47 4.01 -13.66
C GLY A 404 9.16 3.27 -14.79
N GLU A 405 8.53 3.37 -15.96
CA GLU A 405 8.88 2.70 -17.20
C GLU A 405 9.04 1.18 -16.99
N GLY A 406 7.94 0.48 -16.71
CA GLY A 406 7.96 -0.97 -16.50
C GLY A 406 6.76 -1.47 -15.68
N ASN A 407 6.99 -2.42 -14.79
CA ASN A 407 6.02 -2.78 -13.75
C ASN A 407 6.72 -2.82 -12.39
N ALA A 408 5.94 -2.94 -11.31
CA ALA A 408 6.48 -2.91 -9.96
C ALA A 408 7.57 -3.98 -9.67
N ASP A 409 7.57 -5.10 -10.40
CA ASP A 409 8.51 -6.21 -10.21
C ASP A 409 9.75 -6.12 -11.12
N ALA A 410 9.67 -5.35 -12.20
CA ALA A 410 10.75 -5.10 -13.15
C ALA A 410 10.68 -3.67 -13.69
N PRO A 411 10.92 -2.66 -12.84
CA PRO A 411 10.89 -1.27 -13.26
C PRO A 411 12.22 -0.88 -13.91
N GLU A 412 12.19 -0.01 -14.92
CA GLU A 412 13.43 0.57 -15.47
C GLU A 412 14.10 1.47 -14.43
N TRP A 413 13.33 2.11 -13.55
CA TRP A 413 13.86 2.83 -12.40
C TRP A 413 13.01 2.66 -11.14
N ALA A 414 13.66 2.66 -9.97
CA ALA A 414 12.98 2.57 -8.69
C ALA A 414 13.62 3.45 -7.61
N LEU A 415 12.77 3.93 -6.70
CA LEU A 415 13.12 4.66 -5.50
C LEU A 415 12.39 4.03 -4.31
N HIS A 416 13.16 3.62 -3.30
CA HIS A 416 12.70 2.79 -2.19
C HIS A 416 12.91 3.52 -0.86
N PHE A 417 11.86 3.76 -0.10
CA PHE A 417 11.96 4.34 1.25
C PHE A 417 11.66 3.28 2.31
N SER A 418 12.42 3.31 3.40
CA SER A 418 12.16 2.47 4.58
C SER A 418 11.01 3.00 5.42
N THR A 419 10.71 2.26 6.50
CA THR A 419 9.80 2.74 7.54
C THR A 419 10.26 4.09 8.11
N HIS A 420 9.29 4.90 8.54
CA HIS A 420 9.45 6.25 9.08
C HIS A 420 9.98 7.36 8.15
N ALA A 421 10.10 7.14 6.83
CA ALA A 421 10.42 8.22 5.91
C ALA A 421 9.47 9.41 6.11
N ALA A 422 10.04 10.62 6.13
CA ALA A 422 9.29 11.83 6.42
C ALA A 422 8.20 12.07 5.37
N VAL A 423 6.98 12.41 5.82
CA VAL A 423 5.82 12.62 4.94
C VAL A 423 6.06 13.77 3.96
N SER A 424 6.72 14.84 4.40
CA SER A 424 7.08 15.97 3.52
C SER A 424 7.96 15.52 2.36
N VAL A 425 8.99 14.72 2.63
CA VAL A 425 9.89 14.16 1.62
C VAL A 425 9.12 13.26 0.64
N LEU A 426 8.27 12.37 1.15
CA LEU A 426 7.43 11.50 0.32
C LEU A 426 6.46 12.30 -0.56
N GLN A 427 5.90 13.38 -0.02
CA GLN A 427 4.98 14.26 -0.73
C GLN A 427 5.69 15.03 -1.87
N ASP A 428 6.87 15.60 -1.62
CA ASP A 428 7.64 16.33 -2.64
C ASP A 428 8.05 15.41 -3.80
N VAL A 429 8.45 14.18 -3.47
CA VAL A 429 8.75 13.14 -4.47
C VAL A 429 7.48 12.72 -5.23
N ALA A 430 6.34 12.60 -4.55
CA ALA A 430 5.06 12.29 -5.19
C ALA A 430 4.58 13.41 -6.12
N VAL A 431 4.82 14.69 -5.80
CA VAL A 431 4.52 15.82 -6.69
C VAL A 431 5.32 15.70 -7.98
N GLU A 432 6.63 15.43 -7.88
CA GLU A 432 7.49 15.33 -9.06
C GLU A 432 7.13 14.09 -9.91
N ALA A 433 6.87 12.95 -9.26
CA ALA A 433 6.43 11.74 -9.94
C ALA A 433 5.10 11.95 -10.67
N ALA A 434 4.11 12.57 -10.01
CA ALA A 434 2.82 12.88 -10.62
C ALA A 434 2.95 13.85 -11.81
N GLY A 435 3.77 14.90 -11.67
CA GLY A 435 4.01 15.88 -12.72
C GLY A 435 4.61 15.29 -14.00
N ARG A 436 5.42 14.23 -13.87
CA ARG A 436 6.04 13.53 -15.00
C ARG A 436 5.03 12.77 -15.88
N TYR A 437 3.99 12.20 -15.27
CA TYR A 437 2.99 11.37 -15.96
C TYR A 437 1.62 12.04 -16.06
N ALA A 438 1.55 13.34 -15.80
CA ALA A 438 0.35 14.11 -16.04
C ALA A 438 0.06 14.14 -17.55
N GLU A 439 -1.14 13.72 -17.94
CA GLU A 439 -1.65 13.97 -19.29
C GLU A 439 -1.52 15.48 -19.58
N PRO A 440 -0.95 15.88 -20.73
CA PRO A 440 -1.01 17.27 -21.12
C PRO A 440 -2.48 17.59 -21.34
N LEU A 441 -3.12 18.20 -20.33
CA LEU A 441 -4.46 18.74 -20.43
C LEU A 441 -4.54 19.47 -21.77
N ALA A 442 -5.25 18.86 -22.72
CA ALA A 442 -5.43 19.37 -24.06
C ALA A 442 -5.79 20.84 -23.89
N SER A 443 -4.87 21.69 -24.33
CA SER A 443 -4.67 23.04 -23.83
C SER A 443 -6.00 23.64 -23.41
N ALA A 444 -6.26 23.67 -22.09
CA ALA A 444 -7.13 24.68 -21.55
C ALA A 444 -6.43 25.96 -21.96
N ARG A 445 -6.84 26.48 -23.12
CA ARG A 445 -6.45 27.75 -23.69
C ARG A 445 -6.56 28.67 -22.50
N ARG A 446 -5.43 28.97 -21.86
CA ARG A 446 -5.29 30.16 -21.05
C ARG A 446 -5.64 31.22 -22.04
N GLN A 447 -6.92 31.59 -22.04
CA GLN A 447 -7.31 32.94 -22.30
C GLN A 447 -6.44 33.70 -21.31
N SER A 448 -5.30 34.13 -21.83
CA SER A 448 -4.56 35.26 -21.33
C SER A 448 -5.55 36.41 -21.39
N SER A 449 -6.47 36.42 -20.43
CA SER A 449 -7.03 37.63 -19.90
C SER A 449 -5.86 38.24 -19.17
N LEU A 450 -4.99 38.87 -19.95
CA LEU A 450 -4.23 40.03 -19.53
C LEU A 450 -5.24 40.87 -18.76
N ARG A 451 -5.20 40.76 -17.42
CA ARG A 451 -5.64 41.82 -16.53
C ARG A 451 -4.74 42.98 -16.91
N THR A 452 -5.22 43.71 -17.91
CA THR A 452 -4.74 45.03 -18.24
C THR A 452 -4.97 45.80 -16.95
N ALA A 453 -3.88 46.06 -16.23
CA ALA A 453 -3.89 46.97 -15.11
C ALA A 453 -4.58 48.24 -15.60
N SER A 454 -5.73 48.56 -15.02
CA SER A 454 -6.33 49.87 -15.24
C SER A 454 -5.31 50.90 -14.78
N PRO A 455 -4.95 51.88 -15.61
CA PRO A 455 -3.93 52.85 -15.26
C PRO A 455 -4.42 53.67 -14.06
N ILE A 456 -3.56 53.76 -13.06
CA ILE A 456 -3.68 54.71 -11.94
C ILE A 456 -3.86 56.10 -12.55
N PRO A 457 -4.91 56.87 -12.20
CA PRO A 457 -5.08 58.21 -12.72
C PRO A 457 -3.95 59.09 -12.17
N ALA A 458 -3.17 59.69 -13.08
CA ALA A 458 -2.16 60.67 -12.74
C ALA A 458 -2.78 61.88 -12.01
N PRO A 459 -2.11 62.45 -11.00
CA PRO A 459 -2.62 63.59 -10.27
C PRO A 459 -2.75 64.82 -11.18
N HIS A 460 -3.91 65.46 -11.13
CA HIS A 460 -4.21 66.70 -11.85
C HIS A 460 -3.20 67.79 -11.53
N ALA A 461 -2.42 68.19 -12.53
CA ALA A 461 -1.67 69.44 -12.51
C ALA A 461 -2.65 70.62 -12.57
N ALA A 462 -2.62 71.46 -11.54
CA ALA A 462 -3.38 72.70 -11.46
C ALA A 462 -2.88 73.71 -12.53
N ALA A 463 -3.80 74.24 -13.33
CA ALA A 463 -3.52 75.37 -14.20
C ALA A 463 -3.53 76.69 -13.40
N PRO A 464 -2.67 77.66 -13.77
CA PRO A 464 -2.38 78.83 -12.94
C PRO A 464 -3.52 79.86 -12.93
N ALA A 465 -3.73 80.46 -11.77
CA ALA A 465 -4.59 81.63 -11.61
C ALA A 465 -4.05 82.81 -12.44
N ARG A 466 -4.86 83.31 -13.38
CA ARG A 466 -4.66 84.62 -14.01
C ARG A 466 -5.17 85.70 -13.07
N THR A 467 -4.28 86.57 -12.60
CA THR A 467 -4.63 87.87 -12.04
C THR A 467 -4.12 88.98 -12.97
N ARG A 468 -5.08 89.77 -13.45
CA ARG A 468 -5.03 91.10 -14.08
C ARG A 468 -4.19 91.32 -15.34
#